data_AF-A0AAW0KJR1-F1
#
_entry.id   AF-A0AAW0KJR1-F1
#
_cell.length_a   1.000
_cell.length_b   1.000
_cell.length_c   1.000
_cell.angle_alpha   90.00
_cell.angle_beta   90.00
_cell.angle_gamma   90.00
#
_symmetry.space_group_name_H-M   'P 1'
#
loop_
_entity.id
_entity.type
_entity.pdbx_description
1 polymer ?
#
loop_
_entity_poly.entity_id
_entity_poly.type
_entity_poly.pdbx_seq_one_letter_code
_entity_poly.pdbx_strand_id
1 'polypeptide(L)' 'MRKKTIGLIQKPISKYKEIIATLSRSNRRNWKVNLYQYEGFWFPLRPLEGLLLAQDHFKLQPNDVILSSLPKSGTT' A
#
# COMPACT_ATOMS: atom_id res chain seq x y z
N MET A 1 22.00 -24.94 -1.21
CA MET A 1 21.10 -24.51 -2.31
C MET A 1 20.06 -23.52 -1.78
N ARG A 2 20.23 -22.21 -2.01
CA ARG A 2 19.23 -21.17 -1.70
C ARG A 2 19.04 -20.29 -2.94
N LYS A 3 18.19 -20.74 -3.86
CA LYS A 3 17.76 -19.94 -5.02
C LYS A 3 16.27 -20.17 -5.25
N LYS A 4 15.40 -19.53 -4.44
CA LYS A 4 13.95 -19.55 -4.69
C LYS A 4 13.14 -18.42 -4.01
N THR A 5 13.70 -17.22 -3.85
CA THR A 5 12.97 -16.09 -3.23
C THR A 5 12.77 -14.89 -4.16
N ILE A 6 13.42 -14.85 -5.33
CA ILE A 6 13.46 -13.66 -6.19
C ILE A 6 12.27 -13.56 -7.17
N GLY A 7 11.52 -14.65 -7.37
CA GLY A 7 10.41 -14.70 -8.34
C GLY A 7 9.07 -14.19 -7.81
N LEU A 8 8.89 -14.06 -6.49
CA LEU A 8 7.62 -13.66 -5.88
C LEU A 8 7.47 -12.14 -5.72
N ILE A 9 8.55 -11.36 -5.89
CA ILE A 9 8.54 -9.91 -5.62
C ILE A 9 8.22 -9.08 -6.87
N GLN A 10 8.49 -9.60 -8.07
CA GLN A 10 8.25 -8.84 -9.32
C GLN A 10 6.78 -8.91 -9.79
N LYS A 11 6.10 -10.03 -9.55
CA LYS A 11 4.71 -10.27 -9.95
C LYS A 11 3.64 -9.40 -9.23
N PRO A 12 3.78 -9.05 -7.92
CA PRO A 12 2.78 -8.23 -7.24
C PRO A 12 2.82 -6.74 -7.65
N ILE A 13 3.99 -6.20 -8.00
CA ILE A 13 4.13 -4.76 -8.31
C ILE A 13 3.36 -4.37 -9.58
N SER A 14 3.29 -5.23 -10.61
CA SER A 14 2.52 -4.91 -11.82
C SER A 14 1.01 -4.94 -11.54
N LYS A 15 0.53 -5.94 -10.80
CA LYS A 15 -0.89 -6.08 -10.40
C LYS A 15 -1.41 -4.84 -9.68
N TYR A 16 -0.68 -4.34 -8.68
CA TYR A 16 -1.15 -3.19 -7.89
C TYR A 16 -1.16 -1.90 -8.68
N LYS A 17 -0.20 -1.72 -9.60
CA LYS A 17 -0.20 -0.56 -10.51
C LYS A 17 -1.42 -0.55 -11.42
N GLU A 18 -1.86 -1.71 -11.91
CA GLU A 18 -3.08 -1.83 -12.71
C GLU A 18 -4.33 -1.46 -11.90
N ILE A 19 -4.45 -1.96 -10.66
CA ILE A 19 -5.54 -1.59 -9.75
C ILE A 19 -5.55 -0.08 -9.52
N ILE A 20 -4.41 0.49 -9.12
CA ILE A 20 -4.29 1.91 -8.79
C ILE A 20 -4.57 2.80 -10.01
N ALA A 21 -4.25 2.33 -11.22
CA ALA A 21 -4.54 3.06 -12.46
C ALA A 21 -6.04 3.23 -12.73
N THR A 22 -6.90 2.35 -12.18
CA THR A 22 -8.37 2.44 -12.30
C THR A 22 -9.02 3.34 -11.25
N LEU A 23 -8.27 3.75 -10.22
CA LEU A 23 -8.81 4.55 -9.12
C LEU A 23 -8.93 6.03 -9.48
N SER A 24 -9.85 6.73 -8.79
CA SER A 24 -9.97 8.17 -8.94
C SER A 24 -8.70 8.85 -8.42
N ARG A 25 -8.17 9.79 -9.22
CA ARG A 25 -6.99 10.57 -8.86
C ARG A 25 -7.43 11.97 -8.44
N SER A 26 -6.76 12.52 -7.43
CA SER A 26 -7.05 13.88 -6.98
C SER A 26 -6.69 14.88 -8.08
N ASN A 27 -7.65 15.73 -8.45
CA ASN A 27 -7.46 16.80 -9.44
C ASN A 27 -6.97 18.12 -8.79
N ARG A 28 -6.49 18.05 -7.53
CA ARG A 28 -6.01 19.23 -6.80
C ARG A 28 -4.65 19.65 -7.38
N ARG A 29 -4.68 20.68 -8.23
CA ARG A 29 -3.52 21.26 -8.94
C ARG A 29 -2.35 21.67 -8.03
N ASN A 30 -2.61 21.87 -6.73
CA ASN A 30 -1.62 22.35 -5.76
C ASN A 30 -1.02 21.24 -4.88
N TRP A 31 -1.37 19.97 -5.08
CA TRP A 31 -0.73 18.89 -4.33
C TRP A 31 0.64 18.57 -4.93
N LYS A 32 1.68 18.58 -4.10
CA LYS A 32 3.02 18.07 -4.44
C LYS A 32 3.06 16.58 -4.84
N VAL A 33 2.03 15.80 -4.55
CA VAL A 33 1.97 14.35 -4.86
C VAL A 33 0.60 13.96 -5.40
N ASN A 34 0.59 12.99 -6.32
CA ASN A 34 -0.64 12.38 -6.80
C ASN A 34 -1.27 11.52 -5.70
N LEU A 35 -2.55 11.77 -5.44
CA LEU A 35 -3.34 10.99 -4.51
C LEU A 35 -4.41 10.18 -5.24
N TYR A 36 -4.65 8.98 -4.74
CA TYR A 36 -5.60 8.01 -5.26
C TYR A 36 -6.62 7.68 -4.19
N GLN A 37 -7.89 7.62 -4.57
CA GLN A 37 -8.96 7.25 -3.65
C GLN A 37 -9.11 5.73 -3.63
N TYR A 38 -8.94 5.12 -2.46
CA TYR A 38 -9.12 3.69 -2.24
C TYR A 38 -9.88 3.49 -0.93
N GLU A 39 -10.96 2.71 -0.96
CA GLU A 39 -11.79 2.39 0.21
C GLU A 39 -12.21 3.60 1.07
N GLY A 40 -12.47 4.75 0.43
CA GLY A 40 -12.88 5.98 1.11
C GLY A 40 -11.76 6.87 1.62
N PHE A 41 -10.50 6.43 1.54
CA PHE A 41 -9.32 7.20 1.95
C PHE A 41 -8.49 7.64 0.75
N TRP A 42 -7.68 8.68 0.94
CA TRP A 42 -6.77 9.19 -0.08
C TRP A 42 -5.32 8.82 0.25
N PHE A 43 -4.66 8.13 -0.68
CA PHE A 43 -3.31 7.63 -0.49
C PHE A 43 -2.34 8.14 -1.56
N PRO A 44 -1.08 8.45 -1.20
CA PRO A 44 -0.02 8.56 -2.18
C PRO A 44 0.29 7.18 -2.78
N LEU A 45 0.86 7.15 -3.99
CA LEU A 45 1.10 5.91 -4.75
C LEU A 45 1.83 4.84 -3.93
N ARG A 46 2.98 5.17 -3.33
CA ARG A 46 3.80 4.16 -2.62
C ARG A 46 3.15 3.60 -1.36
N PRO A 47 2.56 4.41 -0.45
CA PRO A 47 1.75 3.88 0.64
C PRO A 47 0.60 2.98 0.18
N LEU A 48 -0.06 3.30 -0.94
CA LEU A 48 -1.14 2.48 -1.47
C LEU A 48 -0.66 1.14 -2.02
N GLU A 49 0.46 1.11 -2.76
CA GLU A 49 1.09 -0.16 -3.19
C GLU A 49 1.46 -1.04 -1.98
N GLY A 50 1.99 -0.43 -0.91
CA GLY A 50 2.31 -1.12 0.33
C GLY A 50 1.07 -1.65 1.07
N LEU A 51 -0.01 -0.89 1.09
CA LEU A 51 -1.30 -1.29 1.66
C LEU A 51 -1.85 -2.52 0.93
N LEU A 52 -1.92 -2.48 -0.40
CA LEU A 52 -2.44 -3.59 -1.22
C LEU A 52 -1.58 -4.85 -1.03
N LEU A 53 -0.26 -4.70 -0.96
CA LEU A 53 0.66 -5.80 -0.68
C LEU A 53 0.42 -6.39 0.72
N ALA A 54 0.23 -5.53 1.73
CA ALA A 54 -0.06 -5.98 3.09
C ALA A 54 -1.43 -6.70 3.15
N GLN A 55 -2.46 -6.18 2.50
CA GLN A 55 -3.77 -6.84 2.43
C GLN A 55 -3.70 -8.24 1.78
N ASP A 56 -2.93 -8.40 0.69
CA ASP A 56 -2.80 -9.68 -0.01
C ASP A 56 -1.95 -10.72 0.75
N HIS A 57 -0.94 -10.28 1.51
CA HIS A 57 0.12 -11.17 2.01
C HIS A 57 0.29 -11.21 3.53
N PHE A 58 -0.26 -10.26 4.27
CA PHE A 58 -0.15 -10.25 5.72
C PHE A 58 -0.98 -11.39 6.33
N LYS A 59 -0.31 -12.27 7.10
CA LYS A 59 -0.93 -13.40 7.79
C LYS A 59 -0.86 -13.18 9.28
N LEU A 60 -1.97 -12.70 9.85
CA LEU A 60 -2.12 -12.50 11.29
C LEU A 60 -1.87 -13.81 12.05
N GLN A 61 -1.03 -13.75 13.08
CA GLN A 61 -0.90 -14.81 14.07
C GLN A 61 -1.80 -14.53 15.27
N PRO A 62 -2.26 -15.55 16.01
CA PRO A 62 -3.14 -15.35 17.16
C PRO A 62 -2.59 -14.42 18.26
N ASN A 63 -1.28 -14.25 18.33
CA ASN A 63 -0.60 -13.45 19.36
C ASN A 63 -0.11 -12.09 18.83
N ASP A 64 -0.44 -11.74 17.59
CA ASP A 64 -0.04 -10.45 17.01
C ASP A 64 -0.92 -9.32 17.56
N VAL A 65 -0.29 -8.21 17.92
CA VAL A 65 -0.98 -6.96 18.29
C VAL A 65 -0.67 -5.91 17.25
N ILE A 66 -1.71 -5.33 16.64
CA ILE A 66 -1.58 -4.24 15.68
C ILE A 66 -1.73 -2.92 16.42
N LEU A 67 -0.65 -2.13 16.47
CA LEU A 67 -0.72 -0.73 16.88
C LEU A 67 -1.00 0.14 15.66
N SER A 68 -2.11 0.87 15.68
CA SER A 68 -2.51 1.79 14.61
C SER A 68 -2.56 3.22 15.12
N SER A 69 -2.13 4.15 14.27
CA SER A 69 -2.15 5.58 14.57
C SER A 69 -2.21 6.39 13.27
N LEU A 70 -2.71 7.61 13.35
CA LEU A 70 -2.60 8.55 12.23
C LEU A 70 -1.16 9.09 12.14
N PRO A 71 -0.65 9.39 10.94
CA PRO A 71 0.66 10.02 10.80
C PRO A 71 0.79 11.25 11.71
N LYS A 72 1.93 11.38 12.39
CA LYS A 72 2.26 12.51 13.29
C LYS A 72 1.42 12.61 14.58
N SER A 73 0.85 11.51 15.04
CA SER A 73 0.12 11.43 16.33
C SER A 73 0.94 10.95 17.53
N GLY A 74 2.28 10.92 17.43
CA GLY A 74 3.16 10.66 18.58
C GLY A 74 3.62 9.21 18.77
N THR A 75 3.83 8.47 17.68
CA THR A 75 4.39 7.11 17.70
C THR A 75 5.92 7.05 17.55
N THR A 76 6.60 8.21 17.56
CA THR A 76 8.04 8.34 17.25
C THR A 76 8.88 8.57 18.49
#